data_AF-A0A960LSM6-F1
#
_entry.id   AF-A0A960LSM6-F1
#
_cell.length_a   1.000
_cell.length_b   1.000
_cell.length_c   1.000
_cell.angle_alpha   90.00
_cell.angle_beta   90.00
_cell.angle_gamma   90.00
#
_symmetry.space_group_name_H-M   'P 1'
#
loop_
_entity.id
_entity.type
_entity.pdbx_description
1 polymer ?
#
loop_
_entity_poly.entity_id
_entity_poly.type
_entity_poly.pdbx_seq_one_letter_code
_entity_poly.pdbx_strand_id
1 'polypeptide(L)'
;MPFHIESIETFIRPLTPGRMVFSIGKQEPGFVSGVGAKTQPPRRPGGVALCRLTLKTDDGRTVIGCSGDRPSYGWLDKRPERDPLTKLRALIDLMHAARDVWMENPTFDSLFDHWLDRHGNIMQIGAERDHEALTASFASAFIERALIDAICRASDNPLWSAIKQGQVDFHPESVHPELKGYEIAKHLPSRPRTQFLIRHTVGLSDPLTNADISERVDDGEPESLEEFAKRDGLRYFKVKISGNPEEDIARLRKIWEVIPKTPQTAVTLDGNEAYRDLGAFAGFVDHLEAEAPGLFDHLLFIEQPLTRELTLDPASKPWIAKISAKKSLVIDEADGELSAFRDAHAIGYAGTSHKNCKGFYKSLMNRALCHFYENRDGADVFLTGEDLSLMPIVPLHQDFAALGVLGIEHCERNGHHYSYGLSHLTKEEKAMMLRDHPDLYVKRHDEVFLNIVNGSVSCASLQVPGFGVKTLPDWSAMEPMQSWIDSNYPA
;
A
#
# COMPACT_ATOMS: atom_id res chain seq x y z
N MET A 1 -28.05 -5.47 -15.78
CA MET A 1 -29.16 -5.63 -14.82
C MET A 1 -28.70 -4.94 -13.57
N PRO A 2 -29.47 -3.97 -13.06
CA PRO A 2 -28.88 -2.92 -12.26
C PRO A 2 -28.57 -3.42 -10.85
N PHE A 3 -27.35 -3.15 -10.39
CA PHE A 3 -26.99 -3.17 -8.98
C PHE A 3 -27.48 -1.87 -8.32
N HIS A 4 -27.75 -1.92 -7.02
CA HIS A 4 -28.16 -0.74 -6.25
C HIS A 4 -27.46 -0.70 -4.89
N ILE A 5 -26.73 0.39 -4.60
CA ILE A 5 -26.08 0.62 -3.31
C ILE A 5 -27.14 1.11 -2.31
N GLU A 6 -27.45 0.29 -1.31
CA GLU A 6 -28.43 0.64 -0.26
C GLU A 6 -27.81 1.49 0.84
N SER A 7 -26.55 1.23 1.20
CA SER A 7 -25.83 2.01 2.21
C SER A 7 -24.32 1.94 2.04
N ILE A 8 -23.65 2.99 2.51
CA ILE A 8 -22.19 3.05 2.69
C ILE A 8 -21.93 3.63 4.08
N GLU A 9 -21.31 2.84 4.95
CA GLU A 9 -21.01 3.20 6.33
C GLU A 9 -19.50 3.13 6.58
N THR A 10 -18.97 4.08 7.34
CA THR A 10 -17.53 4.20 7.61
C THR A 10 -17.26 4.11 9.11
N PHE A 11 -16.26 3.31 9.44
CA PHE A 11 -15.88 3.00 10.81
C PHE A 11 -14.38 3.21 11.01
N ILE A 12 -13.99 3.46 12.25
CA ILE A 12 -12.61 3.37 12.70
C ILE A 12 -12.52 2.24 13.72
N ARG A 13 -11.57 1.34 13.49
CA ARG A 13 -11.10 0.41 14.49
C ARG A 13 -9.87 1.01 15.17
N PRO A 14 -9.95 1.37 16.46
CA PRO A 14 -8.79 1.83 17.20
C PRO A 14 -7.70 0.75 17.21
N LEU A 15 -6.46 1.20 17.13
CA LEU A 15 -5.30 0.33 17.27
C LEU A 15 -4.74 0.47 18.69
N THR A 16 -4.22 -0.62 19.22
CA THR A 16 -3.37 -0.52 20.41
C THR A 16 -2.14 0.34 20.06
N PRO A 17 -1.54 1.05 21.04
CA PRO A 17 -0.28 1.76 20.83
C PRO A 17 0.75 0.90 20.08
N GLY A 18 1.53 1.56 19.21
CA GLY A 18 2.55 0.87 18.42
C GLY A 18 3.54 0.15 19.33
N ARG A 19 3.92 -1.07 18.93
CA ARG A 19 4.91 -1.89 19.63
C ARG A 19 6.29 -1.23 19.60
N MET A 20 6.64 -0.61 18.47
CA MET A 20 7.91 0.11 18.28
C MET A 20 7.69 1.49 17.63
N VAL A 21 8.62 2.41 17.88
CA VAL A 21 8.59 3.79 17.36
C VAL A 21 8.91 3.81 15.86
N PHE A 22 8.22 4.68 15.13
CA PHE A 22 8.31 4.81 13.68
C PHE A 22 9.23 5.96 13.26
N SER A 23 10.15 5.74 12.30
CA SER A 23 10.74 6.83 11.52
C SER A 23 10.73 6.54 10.02
N ILE A 24 9.98 7.37 9.28
CA ILE A 24 9.99 7.40 7.81
C ILE A 24 10.26 8.84 7.36
N GLY A 25 11.16 9.02 6.39
CA GLY A 25 11.49 10.33 5.82
C GLY A 25 12.27 11.24 6.76
N LYS A 26 12.65 12.43 6.25
CA LYS A 26 13.59 13.36 6.91
C LYS A 26 13.24 13.61 8.40
N GLN A 27 14.18 13.30 9.30
CA GLN A 27 14.12 13.74 10.69
C GLN A 27 14.69 15.16 10.78
N GLU A 28 14.08 16.02 11.61
CA GLU A 28 14.71 17.30 11.92
C GLU A 28 15.97 17.07 12.77
N PRO A 29 17.10 17.76 12.50
CA PRO A 29 18.32 17.58 13.28
C PRO A 29 18.09 17.95 14.75
N GLY A 30 18.38 17.03 15.68
CA GLY A 30 18.35 17.27 17.14
C GLY A 30 17.45 16.36 17.97
N PHE A 31 16.72 15.42 17.36
CA PHE A 31 15.89 14.47 18.10
C PHE A 31 16.64 13.16 18.40
N VAL A 32 16.95 12.94 19.68
CA VAL A 32 17.45 11.67 20.19
C VAL A 32 16.24 10.81 20.59
N SER A 33 16.16 9.59 20.04
CA SER A 33 15.16 8.59 20.44
C SER A 33 15.49 8.09 21.84
N GLY A 34 14.76 8.61 22.83
CA GLY A 34 14.74 8.10 24.20
C GLY A 34 13.32 8.18 24.74
N VAL A 35 12.96 7.25 25.63
CA VAL A 35 11.68 7.24 26.33
C VAL A 35 11.56 8.56 27.11
N GLY A 36 10.73 9.47 26.61
CA GLY A 36 10.59 10.84 27.12
C GLY A 36 10.85 11.96 26.10
N ALA A 37 11.31 11.66 24.88
CA ALA A 37 11.37 12.64 23.79
C ALA A 37 9.94 12.95 23.29
N LYS A 38 9.60 14.24 23.12
CA LYS A 38 8.34 14.69 22.54
C LYS A 38 8.10 13.94 21.22
N THR A 39 7.13 13.02 21.23
CA THR A 39 6.73 12.25 20.05
C THR A 39 6.42 13.23 18.92
N GLN A 40 7.02 13.03 17.73
CA GLN A 40 6.48 13.68 16.54
C GLN A 40 4.97 13.43 16.51
N PRO A 41 4.14 14.44 16.19
CA PRO A 41 2.72 14.20 16.01
C PRO A 41 2.56 13.07 15.00
N PRO A 42 1.78 12.03 15.33
CA PRO A 42 1.85 10.77 14.60
C PRO A 42 1.39 11.01 13.17
N ARG A 43 2.20 10.71 12.14
CA ARG A 43 1.86 10.94 10.71
C ARG A 43 0.65 10.14 10.18
N ARG A 44 -0.03 9.42 11.08
CA ARG A 44 -1.21 8.58 10.90
C ARG A 44 -1.98 8.51 12.23
N PRO A 45 -3.31 8.41 12.21
CA PRO A 45 -4.07 8.25 13.45
C PRO A 45 -3.89 6.84 14.05
N GLY A 46 -4.28 6.70 15.32
CA GLY A 46 -4.33 5.43 16.04
C GLY A 46 -5.49 4.53 15.64
N GLY A 47 -5.75 4.33 14.34
CA GLY A 47 -6.86 3.51 13.87
C GLY A 47 -6.74 3.00 12.42
N VAL A 48 -7.53 1.98 12.10
CA VAL A 48 -7.76 1.49 10.73
C VAL A 48 -9.16 1.94 10.32
N ALA A 49 -9.28 2.60 9.17
CA ALA A 49 -10.57 2.93 8.58
C ALA A 49 -11.14 1.70 7.86
N LEU A 50 -12.43 1.45 8.04
CA LEU A 50 -13.16 0.40 7.33
C LEU A 50 -14.45 0.94 6.71
N CYS A 51 -14.79 0.41 5.55
CA CYS A 51 -16.05 0.67 4.86
C CYS A 51 -16.92 -0.59 4.89
N ARG A 52 -18.21 -0.41 5.17
CA ARG A 52 -19.26 -1.40 4.95
C ARG A 52 -20.19 -0.88 3.87
N LEU A 53 -20.33 -1.62 2.77
CA LEU A 53 -21.22 -1.28 1.66
C LEU A 53 -22.29 -2.36 1.53
N THR A 54 -23.55 -1.95 1.51
CA THR A 54 -24.70 -2.84 1.29
C THR A 54 -25.15 -2.72 -0.15
N LEU A 55 -25.07 -3.82 -0.91
CA LEU A 55 -25.42 -3.90 -2.32
C LEU A 55 -26.66 -4.77 -2.50
N LYS A 56 -27.68 -4.24 -3.15
CA LYS A 56 -28.80 -5.01 -3.64
C LYS A 56 -28.56 -5.40 -5.10
N THR A 57 -28.72 -6.69 -5.37
CA THR A 57 -28.65 -7.26 -6.71
C THR A 57 -30.03 -7.29 -7.36
N ASP A 58 -30.04 -7.46 -8.68
CA ASP A 58 -31.23 -7.54 -9.51
C ASP A 58 -32.17 -8.70 -9.14
N ASP A 59 -31.62 -9.83 -8.66
CA ASP A 59 -32.38 -10.97 -8.15
C ASP A 59 -32.97 -10.75 -6.74
N GLY A 60 -32.75 -9.57 -6.16
CA GLY A 60 -33.29 -9.15 -4.87
C GLY A 60 -32.44 -9.56 -3.68
N ARG A 61 -31.30 -10.25 -3.86
CA ARG A 61 -30.36 -10.51 -2.76
C ARG A 61 -29.65 -9.23 -2.32
N THR A 62 -29.48 -9.10 -1.01
CA THR A 62 -28.63 -8.09 -0.38
C THR A 62 -27.30 -8.72 0.02
N VAL A 63 -26.20 -8.07 -0.34
CA VAL A 63 -24.82 -8.53 -0.09
C VAL A 63 -24.02 -7.41 0.54
N ILE A 64 -23.19 -7.75 1.52
CA ILE A 64 -22.28 -6.79 2.17
C ILE A 64 -20.89 -6.94 1.56
N GLY A 65 -20.37 -5.85 1.01
CA GLY A 65 -18.95 -5.70 0.70
C GLY A 65 -18.24 -4.87 1.76
N CYS A 66 -16.92 -5.02 1.85
CA CYS A 66 -16.11 -4.25 2.76
C CYS A 66 -14.75 -3.85 2.18
N SER A 67 -14.17 -2.80 2.74
CA SER A 67 -12.78 -2.41 2.48
C SER A 67 -12.17 -1.81 3.74
N GLY A 68 -10.86 -1.55 3.70
CA GLY A 68 -10.20 -0.82 4.77
C GLY A 68 -8.79 -0.42 4.42
N ASP A 69 -8.31 0.63 5.07
CA ASP A 69 -6.93 1.15 4.98
C ASP A 69 -6.59 1.95 6.26
N ARG A 70 -5.30 2.16 6.51
CA ARG A 70 -4.88 3.17 7.48
C ARG A 70 -4.94 4.56 6.83
N PRO A 71 -5.67 5.54 7.40
CA PRO A 71 -5.76 6.90 6.85
C PRO A 71 -4.47 7.69 7.13
N SER A 72 -3.41 7.32 6.41
CA SER A 72 -2.03 7.84 6.58
C SER A 72 -1.88 9.22 5.94
N TYR A 73 -2.59 10.20 6.49
CA TYR A 73 -2.68 11.56 5.96
C TYR A 73 -1.30 12.23 5.74
N GLY A 74 -0.28 11.92 6.54
CA GLY A 74 1.06 12.51 6.38
C GLY A 74 1.86 11.92 5.22
N TRP A 75 1.44 10.77 4.68
CA TRP A 75 1.98 10.20 3.45
C TRP A 75 1.19 10.69 2.23
N LEU A 76 -0.13 10.84 2.37
CA LEU A 76 -1.03 11.34 1.32
C LEU A 76 -0.78 12.83 1.02
N ASP A 77 -0.59 13.65 2.05
CA ASP A 77 -0.33 15.08 1.96
C ASP A 77 1.01 15.43 2.62
N LYS A 78 2.04 15.68 1.79
CA LYS A 78 3.42 15.96 2.24
C LYS A 78 3.68 17.44 2.50
N ARG A 79 2.71 18.32 2.27
CA ARG A 79 2.88 19.78 2.37
C ARG A 79 3.21 20.20 3.80
N PRO A 80 4.37 20.82 4.06
CA PRO A 80 4.84 21.10 5.42
C PRO A 80 4.03 22.20 6.14
N GLU A 81 3.37 23.07 5.40
CA GLU A 81 2.57 24.18 5.92
C GLU A 81 1.22 23.75 6.52
N ARG A 82 0.77 22.52 6.24
CA ARG A 82 -0.45 21.93 6.81
C ARG A 82 -0.11 21.07 8.02
N ASP A 83 -0.67 21.40 9.17
CA ASP A 83 -0.43 20.61 10.38
C ASP A 83 -1.12 19.23 10.32
N PRO A 84 -0.65 18.25 11.11
CA PRO A 84 -1.17 16.88 11.10
C PRO A 84 -2.68 16.75 11.35
N LEU A 85 -3.26 17.55 12.25
CA LEU A 85 -4.69 17.47 12.56
C LEU A 85 -5.52 18.01 11.40
N THR A 86 -5.10 19.14 10.81
CA THR A 86 -5.74 19.68 9.60
C THR A 86 -5.75 18.68 8.46
N LYS A 87 -4.63 17.99 8.21
CA LYS A 87 -4.55 16.94 7.18
C LYS A 87 -5.49 15.77 7.47
N LEU A 88 -5.55 15.31 8.72
CA LEU A 88 -6.46 14.23 9.12
C LEU A 88 -7.92 14.62 8.90
N ARG A 89 -8.34 15.80 9.38
CA ARG A 89 -9.73 16.27 9.21
C ARG A 89 -10.10 16.41 7.74
N ALA A 90 -9.24 17.05 6.96
CA ALA A 90 -9.46 17.23 5.53
C ALA A 90 -9.63 15.87 4.82
N LEU A 91 -8.81 14.86 5.17
CA LEU A 91 -8.97 13.51 4.63
C LEU A 91 -10.33 12.89 5.00
N ILE A 92 -10.74 12.96 6.27
CA ILE A 92 -12.02 12.41 6.72
C ILE A 92 -13.21 13.12 6.03
N ASP A 93 -13.15 14.44 5.90
CA ASP A 93 -14.16 15.23 5.20
C ASP A 93 -14.25 14.83 3.72
N LEU A 94 -13.11 14.57 3.06
CA LEU A 94 -13.09 14.08 1.68
C LEU A 94 -13.63 12.65 1.56
N MET A 95 -13.38 11.77 2.53
CA MET A 95 -13.97 10.43 2.57
C MET A 95 -15.50 10.48 2.73
N HIS A 96 -16.03 11.41 3.52
CA HIS A 96 -17.48 11.64 3.60
C HIS A 96 -18.04 12.21 2.30
N ALA A 97 -17.37 13.17 1.67
CA ALA A 97 -17.78 13.68 0.37
C ALA A 97 -17.76 12.57 -0.71
N ALA A 98 -16.76 11.70 -0.69
CA ALA A 98 -16.71 10.54 -1.56
C ALA A 98 -17.92 9.61 -1.35
N ARG A 99 -18.27 9.29 -0.09
CA ARG A 99 -19.49 8.54 0.22
C ARG A 99 -20.72 9.18 -0.40
N ASP A 100 -20.88 10.48 -0.27
CA ASP A 100 -22.05 11.20 -0.80
C ASP A 100 -22.11 11.11 -2.33
N VAL A 101 -20.97 11.25 -3.02
CA VAL A 101 -20.86 11.06 -4.48
C VAL A 101 -21.34 9.68 -4.93
N TRP A 102 -21.00 8.61 -4.21
CA TRP A 102 -21.49 7.26 -4.52
C TRP A 102 -22.99 7.09 -4.22
N MET A 103 -23.53 7.78 -3.22
CA MET A 103 -24.94 7.69 -2.84
C MET A 103 -25.89 8.56 -3.68
N GLU A 104 -25.39 9.55 -4.43
CA GLU A 104 -26.20 10.40 -5.32
C GLU A 104 -26.84 9.61 -6.47
N ASN A 105 -26.12 8.64 -7.04
CA ASN A 105 -26.58 7.79 -8.13
C ASN A 105 -26.25 6.32 -7.82
N PRO A 106 -26.95 5.70 -6.85
CA PRO A 106 -26.54 4.41 -6.30
C PRO A 106 -26.85 3.21 -7.21
N THR A 107 -27.56 3.43 -8.32
CA THR A 107 -27.99 2.38 -9.25
C THR A 107 -27.15 2.41 -10.52
N PHE A 108 -26.60 1.26 -10.92
CA PHE A 108 -25.75 1.17 -12.10
C PHE A 108 -25.80 -0.23 -12.74
N ASP A 109 -25.53 -0.31 -14.05
CA ASP A 109 -25.40 -1.57 -14.78
C ASP A 109 -23.94 -1.98 -14.99
N SER A 110 -23.07 -1.01 -15.30
CA SER A 110 -21.62 -1.20 -15.47
C SER A 110 -20.90 -0.80 -14.20
N LEU A 111 -20.11 -1.72 -13.63
CA LEU A 111 -19.32 -1.44 -12.43
C LEU A 111 -18.17 -0.47 -12.74
N PHE A 112 -17.49 -0.67 -13.87
CA PHE A 112 -16.33 0.13 -14.23
C PHE A 112 -16.73 1.54 -14.67
N ASP A 113 -17.76 1.70 -15.50
CA ASP A 113 -18.21 3.03 -15.92
C ASP A 113 -18.75 3.81 -14.73
N HIS A 114 -19.48 3.15 -13.83
CA HIS A 114 -19.94 3.78 -12.59
C HIS A 114 -18.75 4.20 -11.71
N TRP A 115 -17.78 3.33 -11.49
CA TRP A 115 -16.56 3.69 -10.78
C TRP A 115 -15.83 4.86 -11.43
N LEU A 116 -15.62 4.85 -12.74
CA LEU A 116 -14.84 5.87 -13.45
C LEU A 116 -15.48 7.26 -13.31
N ASP A 117 -16.80 7.32 -13.45
CA ASP A 117 -17.58 8.55 -13.23
C ASP A 117 -17.52 9.01 -11.77
N ARG A 118 -17.75 8.13 -10.79
CA ARG A 118 -17.66 8.49 -9.36
C ARG A 118 -16.23 8.90 -8.96
N HIS A 119 -15.21 8.21 -9.47
CA HIS A 119 -13.80 8.56 -9.29
C HIS A 119 -13.51 9.97 -9.81
N GLY A 120 -13.92 10.29 -11.05
CA GLY A 120 -13.75 11.62 -11.63
C GLY A 120 -14.37 12.74 -10.78
N ASN A 121 -15.59 12.53 -10.28
CA ASN A 121 -16.26 13.48 -9.39
C ASN A 121 -15.49 13.68 -8.06
N ILE A 122 -14.96 12.60 -7.47
CA ILE A 122 -14.16 12.69 -6.24
C ILE A 122 -12.84 13.42 -6.48
N MET A 123 -12.18 13.15 -7.60
CA MET A 123 -10.95 13.86 -8.00
C MET A 123 -11.22 15.36 -8.17
N GLN A 124 -12.33 15.74 -8.81
CA GLN A 124 -12.75 17.13 -8.96
C GLN A 124 -12.99 17.81 -7.59
N ILE A 125 -13.75 17.18 -6.69
CA ILE A 125 -13.98 17.71 -5.33
C ILE A 125 -12.66 17.86 -4.58
N GLY A 126 -11.76 16.88 -4.72
CA GLY A 126 -10.42 16.94 -4.15
C GLY A 126 -9.66 18.18 -4.61
N ALA A 127 -9.61 18.43 -5.92
CA ALA A 127 -8.95 19.60 -6.50
C ALA A 127 -9.59 20.92 -6.04
N GLU A 128 -10.93 21.02 -6.04
CA GLU A 128 -11.66 22.21 -5.60
C GLU A 128 -11.43 22.54 -4.11
N ARG A 129 -11.16 21.53 -3.29
CA ARG A 129 -10.87 21.65 -1.86
C ARG A 129 -9.36 21.64 -1.54
N ASP A 130 -8.51 21.81 -2.54
CA ASP A 130 -7.05 21.88 -2.39
C ASP A 130 -6.45 20.61 -1.72
N HIS A 131 -6.88 19.44 -2.18
CA HIS A 131 -6.25 18.16 -1.86
C HIS A 131 -5.23 17.75 -2.92
N GLU A 132 -4.16 17.08 -2.49
CA GLU A 132 -3.29 16.32 -3.40
C GLU A 132 -4.11 15.24 -4.12
N ALA A 133 -3.85 14.99 -5.41
CA ALA A 133 -4.55 13.98 -6.20
C ALA A 133 -4.53 12.58 -5.53
N LEU A 134 -3.41 12.23 -4.89
CA LEU A 134 -3.28 10.98 -4.14
C LEU A 134 -4.26 10.88 -2.96
N THR A 135 -4.60 12.00 -2.32
CA THR A 135 -5.59 12.04 -1.24
C THR A 135 -7.01 11.77 -1.76
N ALA A 136 -7.35 12.32 -2.92
CA ALA A 136 -8.64 12.06 -3.57
C ALA A 136 -8.73 10.62 -4.11
N SER A 137 -7.64 10.10 -4.69
CA SER A 137 -7.52 8.69 -5.08
C SER A 137 -7.73 7.75 -3.88
N PHE A 138 -7.18 8.08 -2.70
CA PHE A 138 -7.45 7.34 -1.45
C PHE A 138 -8.93 7.27 -1.11
N ALA A 139 -9.63 8.42 -1.11
CA ALA A 139 -11.05 8.47 -0.77
C ALA A 139 -11.91 7.68 -1.77
N SER A 140 -11.56 7.73 -3.06
CA SER A 140 -12.22 6.95 -4.12
C SER A 140 -11.97 5.45 -3.98
N ALA A 141 -10.71 5.04 -3.85
CA ALA A 141 -10.29 3.64 -3.73
C ALA A 141 -10.89 2.92 -2.51
N PHE A 142 -11.11 3.67 -1.43
CA PHE A 142 -11.73 3.16 -0.22
C PHE A 142 -13.13 2.59 -0.50
N ILE A 143 -13.99 3.29 -1.23
CA ILE A 143 -15.35 2.80 -1.53
C ILE A 143 -15.34 1.83 -2.71
N GLU A 144 -14.52 2.08 -3.73
CA GLU A 144 -14.33 1.21 -4.91
C GLU A 144 -14.12 -0.25 -4.49
N ARG A 145 -13.17 -0.51 -3.58
CA ARG A 145 -12.83 -1.87 -3.16
C ARG A 145 -13.96 -2.56 -2.39
N ALA A 146 -14.76 -1.81 -1.64
CA ALA A 146 -15.92 -2.36 -0.95
C ALA A 146 -17.00 -2.79 -1.94
N LEU A 147 -17.19 -2.02 -3.02
CA LEU A 147 -18.12 -2.38 -4.07
C LEU A 147 -17.64 -3.60 -4.89
N ILE A 148 -16.35 -3.66 -5.22
CA ILE A 148 -15.75 -4.84 -5.87
C ILE A 148 -15.91 -6.09 -4.99
N ASP A 149 -15.68 -5.98 -3.68
CA ASP A 149 -15.91 -7.08 -2.72
C ASP A 149 -17.38 -7.55 -2.74
N ALA A 150 -18.34 -6.62 -2.71
CA ALA A 150 -19.76 -6.95 -2.77
C ALA A 150 -20.14 -7.69 -4.07
N ILE A 151 -19.61 -7.26 -5.22
CA ILE A 151 -19.87 -7.87 -6.54
C ILE A 151 -19.29 -9.29 -6.61
N CYS A 152 -18.06 -9.48 -6.12
CA CYS A 152 -17.42 -10.79 -6.05
C CYS A 152 -18.20 -11.75 -5.13
N ARG A 153 -18.72 -11.25 -4.00
CA ARG A 153 -19.59 -12.05 -3.10
C ARG A 153 -20.94 -12.38 -3.72
N ALA A 154 -21.58 -11.42 -4.38
CA ALA A 154 -22.88 -11.61 -5.04
C ALA A 154 -22.84 -12.69 -6.12
N SER A 155 -21.69 -12.82 -6.77
CA SER A 155 -21.41 -13.83 -7.79
C SER A 155 -20.80 -15.13 -7.25
N ASP A 156 -20.63 -15.25 -5.93
CA ASP A 156 -19.97 -16.40 -5.27
C ASP A 156 -18.58 -16.73 -5.84
N ASN A 157 -17.84 -15.71 -6.27
CA ASN A 157 -16.54 -15.86 -6.92
C ASN A 157 -15.43 -15.16 -6.11
N PRO A 158 -14.24 -15.78 -6.00
CA PRO A 158 -13.05 -15.05 -5.57
C PRO A 158 -12.67 -14.01 -6.62
N LEU A 159 -12.00 -12.94 -6.19
CA LEU A 159 -11.59 -11.81 -7.05
C LEU A 159 -11.00 -12.25 -8.40
N TRP A 160 -10.04 -13.19 -8.39
CA TRP A 160 -9.42 -13.67 -9.64
C TRP A 160 -10.44 -14.25 -10.61
N SER A 161 -11.38 -15.07 -10.11
CA SER A 161 -12.44 -15.67 -10.94
C SER A 161 -13.40 -14.61 -11.44
N ALA A 162 -13.75 -13.63 -10.60
CA ALA A 162 -14.63 -12.54 -10.97
C ALA A 162 -14.05 -11.71 -12.12
N ILE A 163 -12.75 -11.39 -12.07
CA ILE A 163 -12.06 -10.68 -13.16
C ILE A 163 -12.01 -11.53 -14.43
N LYS A 164 -11.61 -12.80 -14.30
CA LYS A 164 -11.51 -13.72 -15.43
C LYS A 164 -12.85 -13.94 -16.14
N GLN A 165 -13.95 -13.89 -15.40
CA GLN A 165 -15.32 -14.03 -15.91
C GLN A 165 -15.93 -12.69 -16.36
N GLY A 166 -15.19 -11.58 -16.30
CA GLY A 166 -15.68 -10.26 -16.73
C GLY A 166 -16.65 -9.59 -15.75
N GLN A 167 -16.78 -10.07 -14.52
CA GLN A 167 -17.75 -9.55 -13.55
C GLN A 167 -17.35 -8.19 -12.96
N VAL A 168 -16.07 -7.82 -13.07
CA VAL A 168 -15.60 -6.47 -12.71
C VAL A 168 -15.68 -5.48 -13.87
N ASP A 169 -16.17 -5.92 -15.04
CA ASP A 169 -16.48 -5.05 -16.17
C ASP A 169 -15.33 -4.15 -16.65
N PHE A 170 -14.10 -4.67 -16.68
CA PHE A 170 -12.88 -3.88 -16.90
C PHE A 170 -12.65 -3.49 -18.37
N HIS A 171 -12.77 -2.19 -18.68
CA HIS A 171 -12.53 -1.60 -20.02
C HIS A 171 -11.48 -0.47 -19.96
N PRO A 172 -10.18 -0.81 -19.93
CA PRO A 172 -9.12 0.16 -19.65
C PRO A 172 -8.96 1.24 -20.73
N GLU A 173 -9.48 1.02 -21.93
CA GLU A 173 -9.39 1.97 -23.05
C GLU A 173 -10.12 3.29 -22.82
N SER A 174 -11.07 3.32 -21.89
CA SER A 174 -11.76 4.55 -21.47
C SER A 174 -10.81 5.56 -20.80
N VAL A 175 -9.68 5.08 -20.28
CA VAL A 175 -8.64 5.89 -19.62
C VAL A 175 -7.35 5.91 -20.44
N HIS A 176 -6.97 4.76 -20.99
CA HIS A 176 -5.75 4.55 -21.77
C HIS A 176 -6.11 4.07 -23.18
N PRO A 177 -6.37 4.98 -24.14
CA PRO A 177 -6.78 4.61 -25.50
C PRO A 177 -5.85 3.60 -26.20
N GLU A 178 -4.57 3.57 -25.83
CA GLU A 178 -3.57 2.60 -26.28
C GLU A 178 -3.90 1.14 -25.91
N LEU A 179 -4.75 0.91 -24.92
CA LEU A 179 -5.21 -0.41 -24.47
C LEU A 179 -6.49 -0.88 -25.16
N LYS A 180 -6.91 -0.25 -26.27
CA LYS A 180 -8.09 -0.67 -27.04
C LYS A 180 -8.02 -2.14 -27.45
N GLY A 181 -9.03 -2.92 -27.05
CA GLY A 181 -9.11 -4.36 -27.32
C GLY A 181 -8.24 -5.23 -26.40
N TYR A 182 -7.68 -4.66 -25.33
CA TYR A 182 -6.92 -5.40 -24.34
C TYR A 182 -7.85 -6.28 -23.49
N GLU A 183 -7.62 -7.60 -23.50
CA GLU A 183 -8.43 -8.57 -22.75
C GLU A 183 -7.69 -9.05 -21.51
N ILE A 184 -7.91 -8.42 -20.36
CA ILE A 184 -7.19 -8.73 -19.10
C ILE A 184 -7.21 -10.23 -18.77
N ALA A 185 -8.32 -10.93 -19.02
CA ALA A 185 -8.47 -12.36 -18.75
C ALA A 185 -7.46 -13.25 -19.48
N LYS A 186 -6.93 -12.82 -20.63
CA LYS A 186 -5.88 -13.53 -21.39
C LYS A 186 -4.48 -13.32 -20.82
N HIS A 187 -4.31 -12.28 -20.01
CA HIS A 187 -3.02 -11.84 -19.48
C HIS A 187 -2.88 -12.02 -17.96
N LEU A 188 -3.94 -12.48 -17.29
CA LEU A 188 -3.85 -12.90 -15.89
C LEU A 188 -3.01 -14.17 -15.75
N PRO A 189 -2.35 -14.37 -14.59
CA PRO A 189 -1.81 -15.66 -14.21
C PRO A 189 -2.86 -16.77 -14.34
N SER A 190 -2.44 -17.97 -14.73
CA SER A 190 -3.34 -19.13 -14.90
C SER A 190 -4.08 -19.51 -13.60
N ARG A 191 -3.49 -19.18 -12.46
CA ARG A 191 -4.07 -19.18 -11.11
C ARG A 191 -3.47 -17.99 -10.34
N PRO A 192 -4.22 -17.39 -9.39
CA PRO A 192 -3.68 -16.30 -8.60
C PRO A 192 -2.49 -16.79 -7.76
N ARG A 193 -1.49 -15.93 -7.56
CA ARG A 193 -0.41 -16.21 -6.61
C ARG A 193 -0.99 -16.24 -5.19
N THR A 194 -0.52 -17.21 -4.40
CA THR A 194 -0.96 -17.42 -3.01
C THR A 194 0.22 -17.51 -2.05
N GLN A 195 1.41 -17.16 -2.51
CA GLN A 195 2.62 -17.08 -1.71
C GLN A 195 3.44 -15.88 -2.16
N PHE A 196 3.88 -15.08 -1.21
CA PHE A 196 4.59 -13.82 -1.46
C PHE A 196 5.85 -13.73 -0.60
N LEU A 197 6.93 -13.27 -1.21
CA LEU A 197 8.17 -12.93 -0.49
C LEU A 197 7.97 -11.57 0.18
N ILE A 198 8.25 -11.50 1.47
CA ILE A 198 8.04 -10.28 2.25
C ILE A 198 9.29 -9.42 2.21
N ARG A 199 9.15 -8.20 1.68
CA ARG A 199 10.13 -7.13 1.80
C ARG A 199 9.92 -6.47 3.16
N HIS A 200 10.87 -6.71 4.06
CA HIS A 200 10.87 -6.09 5.38
C HIS A 200 11.34 -4.65 5.28
N THR A 201 10.54 -3.72 5.78
CA THR A 201 10.89 -2.29 5.77
C THR A 201 11.86 -1.95 6.89
N VAL A 202 12.99 -1.36 6.51
CA VAL A 202 14.01 -0.82 7.41
C VAL A 202 13.92 0.71 7.37
N GLY A 203 13.37 1.30 8.42
CA GLY A 203 13.26 2.74 8.63
C GLY A 203 14.62 3.41 8.83
N LEU A 204 14.63 4.74 8.95
CA LEU A 204 15.87 5.54 9.07
C LEU A 204 16.55 5.40 10.42
N SER A 205 15.79 5.06 11.46
CA SER A 205 16.27 4.90 12.84
C SER A 205 16.00 3.51 13.40
N ASP A 206 15.53 2.56 12.59
CA ASP A 206 15.25 1.20 13.06
C ASP A 206 16.56 0.56 13.55
N PRO A 207 16.54 -0.15 14.70
CA PRO A 207 17.69 -0.90 15.20
C PRO A 207 18.16 -1.93 14.17
N LEU A 208 19.45 -1.90 13.82
CA LEU A 208 20.00 -2.88 12.88
C LEU A 208 20.47 -4.12 13.63
N THR A 209 21.10 -3.90 14.78
CA THR A 209 21.61 -4.95 15.67
C THR A 209 21.05 -4.79 17.07
N ASN A 210 21.22 -5.81 17.91
CA ASN A 210 20.82 -5.76 19.31
C ASN A 210 21.56 -4.70 20.13
N ALA A 211 22.73 -4.23 19.65
CA ALA A 211 23.46 -3.14 20.29
C ALA A 211 22.81 -1.77 20.05
N ASP A 212 21.94 -1.65 19.04
CA ASP A 212 21.19 -0.42 18.75
C ASP A 212 19.94 -0.28 19.64
N ILE A 213 19.56 -1.35 20.37
CA ILE A 213 18.37 -1.36 21.24
C ILE A 213 18.74 -0.77 22.62
N SER A 214 18.16 0.38 22.95
CA SER A 214 18.36 1.02 24.25
C SER A 214 17.58 0.36 25.39
N GLU A 215 16.33 -0.02 25.11
CA GLU A 215 15.40 -0.64 26.05
C GLU A 215 14.53 -1.62 25.28
N ARG A 216 14.44 -2.86 25.77
CA ARG A 216 13.64 -3.91 25.13
C ARG A 216 12.19 -3.85 25.58
N VAL A 217 11.29 -4.20 24.66
CA VAL A 217 9.87 -4.43 24.96
C VAL A 217 9.68 -5.76 25.70
N ASP A 218 10.56 -6.74 25.48
CA ASP A 218 10.56 -8.07 26.12
C ASP A 218 9.24 -8.85 25.97
N ASP A 219 8.55 -8.69 24.84
CA ASP A 219 7.30 -9.38 24.50
C ASP A 219 7.50 -10.67 23.67
N GLY A 220 8.76 -11.08 23.48
CA GLY A 220 9.12 -12.32 22.77
C GLY A 220 9.18 -12.19 21.24
N GLU A 221 8.96 -11.00 20.69
CA GLU A 221 9.08 -10.71 19.26
C GLU A 221 10.40 -9.95 18.96
N PRO A 222 11.00 -10.06 17.75
CA PRO A 222 12.21 -9.34 17.35
C PRO A 222 12.10 -7.82 17.45
N GLU A 223 13.22 -7.17 17.72
CA GLU A 223 13.29 -5.71 17.88
C GLU A 223 14.39 -5.08 17.01
N SER A 224 15.23 -5.90 16.37
CA SER A 224 16.28 -5.46 15.45
C SER A 224 16.20 -6.18 14.10
N LEU A 225 16.76 -5.56 13.06
CA LEU A 225 16.83 -6.16 11.72
C LEU A 225 17.51 -7.54 11.74
N GLU A 226 18.59 -7.71 12.53
CA GLU A 226 19.26 -9.01 12.66
C GLU A 226 18.35 -10.10 13.26
N GLU A 227 17.51 -9.75 14.24
CA GLU A 227 16.56 -10.67 14.84
C GLU A 227 15.43 -11.04 13.88
N PHE A 228 14.86 -10.05 13.17
CA PHE A 228 13.83 -10.29 12.14
C PHE A 228 14.38 -11.15 11.00
N ALA A 229 15.55 -10.81 10.47
CA ALA A 229 16.17 -11.54 9.37
C ALA A 229 16.41 -13.00 9.74
N LYS A 230 16.89 -13.26 10.96
CA LYS A 230 17.14 -14.60 11.47
C LYS A 230 15.85 -15.38 11.76
N ARG A 231 14.90 -14.78 12.49
CA ARG A 231 13.67 -15.46 12.93
C ARG A 231 12.79 -15.82 11.74
N ASP A 232 12.55 -14.84 10.86
CA ASP A 232 11.60 -15.00 9.78
C ASP A 232 12.24 -15.52 8.49
N GLY A 233 13.57 -15.62 8.44
CA GLY A 233 14.33 -16.07 7.27
C GLY A 233 14.24 -15.10 6.09
N LEU A 234 14.21 -13.80 6.39
CA LEU A 234 14.02 -12.73 5.42
C LEU A 234 15.16 -12.69 4.40
N ARG A 235 14.81 -12.47 3.13
CA ARG A 235 15.78 -12.24 2.04
C ARG A 235 15.52 -10.95 1.28
N TYR A 236 14.37 -10.31 1.49
CA TYR A 236 14.03 -9.09 0.81
C TYR A 236 13.85 -7.94 1.79
N PHE A 237 14.36 -6.76 1.44
CA PHE A 237 14.44 -5.61 2.32
C PHE A 237 14.07 -4.34 1.56
N LYS A 238 13.20 -3.51 2.15
CA LYS A 238 12.92 -2.15 1.66
C LYS A 238 13.59 -1.16 2.60
N VAL A 239 14.60 -0.44 2.13
CA VAL A 239 15.39 0.47 2.98
C VAL A 239 15.01 1.91 2.67
N LYS A 240 14.63 2.65 3.71
CA LYS A 240 14.37 4.10 3.59
C LYS A 240 15.68 4.86 3.48
N ILE A 241 15.72 5.88 2.62
CA ILE A 241 16.83 6.84 2.51
C ILE A 241 16.35 8.26 2.85
N SER A 242 17.24 9.08 3.39
CA SER A 242 16.93 10.37 4.01
C SER A 242 17.11 11.56 3.06
N GLY A 243 17.86 11.37 1.98
CA GLY A 243 18.28 12.45 1.08
C GLY A 243 19.60 13.10 1.50
N ASN A 244 20.28 12.55 2.51
CA ASN A 244 21.64 12.91 2.88
C ASN A 244 22.58 11.80 2.42
N PRO A 245 23.31 11.97 1.29
CA PRO A 245 24.12 10.91 0.71
C PRO A 245 25.10 10.25 1.69
N GLU A 246 25.78 11.03 2.53
CA GLU A 246 26.78 10.50 3.46
C GLU A 246 26.14 9.63 4.56
N GLU A 247 25.04 10.10 5.15
CA GLU A 247 24.29 9.34 6.15
C GLU A 247 23.65 8.09 5.55
N ASP A 248 23.10 8.22 4.33
CA ASP A 248 22.44 7.14 3.62
C ASP A 248 23.44 6.04 3.25
N ILE A 249 24.61 6.37 2.69
CA ILE A 249 25.67 5.40 2.39
C ILE A 249 26.19 4.74 3.67
N ALA A 250 26.45 5.50 4.73
CA ALA A 250 26.90 4.94 6.00
C ALA A 250 25.88 3.95 6.58
N ARG A 251 24.58 4.28 6.53
CA ARG A 251 23.50 3.38 6.98
C ARG A 251 23.37 2.16 6.08
N LEU A 252 23.40 2.33 4.76
CA LEU A 252 23.29 1.22 3.79
C LEU A 252 24.43 0.20 3.94
N ARG A 253 25.66 0.67 4.19
CA ARG A 253 26.80 -0.23 4.47
C ARG A 253 26.58 -1.04 5.75
N LYS A 254 26.06 -0.42 6.83
CA LYS A 254 25.73 -1.14 8.07
C LYS A 254 24.62 -2.17 7.85
N ILE A 255 23.57 -1.81 7.10
CA ILE A 255 22.49 -2.75 6.74
C ILE A 255 23.06 -3.93 5.96
N TRP A 256 23.94 -3.69 4.99
CA TRP A 256 24.57 -4.73 4.19
C TRP A 256 25.39 -5.73 5.02
N GLU A 257 25.96 -5.30 6.15
CA GLU A 257 26.66 -6.21 7.07
C GLU A 257 25.72 -7.10 7.90
N VAL A 258 24.47 -6.67 8.09
CA VAL A 258 23.48 -7.38 8.91
C VAL A 258 22.62 -8.35 8.09
N ILE A 259 22.21 -7.96 6.89
CA ILE A 259 21.31 -8.77 6.07
C ILE A 259 22.01 -10.02 5.51
N PRO A 260 21.29 -11.13 5.28
CA PRO A 260 21.88 -12.33 4.71
C PRO A 260 22.43 -12.05 3.31
N LYS A 261 23.66 -12.52 3.05
CA LYS A 261 24.36 -12.36 1.76
C LYS A 261 24.16 -13.61 0.91
N THR A 262 22.97 -13.76 0.33
CA THR A 262 22.60 -14.89 -0.52
C THR A 262 22.27 -14.40 -1.94
N PRO A 263 22.40 -15.23 -2.98
CA PRO A 263 22.00 -14.85 -4.33
C PRO A 263 20.52 -14.44 -4.48
N GLN A 264 19.67 -14.84 -3.52
CA GLN A 264 18.25 -14.49 -3.48
C GLN A 264 17.97 -13.22 -2.66
N THR A 265 19.01 -12.59 -2.12
CA THR A 265 18.85 -11.35 -1.36
C THR A 265 18.45 -10.22 -2.29
N ALA A 266 17.47 -9.43 -1.91
CA ALA A 266 16.98 -8.33 -2.72
C ALA A 266 16.76 -7.10 -1.85
N VAL A 267 17.20 -5.95 -2.35
CA VAL A 267 17.05 -4.66 -1.69
C VAL A 267 16.27 -3.73 -2.61
N THR A 268 15.35 -2.95 -2.04
CA THR A 268 14.75 -1.78 -2.70
C THR A 268 15.06 -0.56 -1.85
N LEU A 269 15.36 0.57 -2.48
CA LEU A 269 15.47 1.85 -1.78
C LEU A 269 14.17 2.62 -1.92
N ASP A 270 13.80 3.36 -0.89
CA ASP A 270 12.64 4.27 -0.94
C ASP A 270 13.04 5.62 -0.36
N GLY A 271 13.05 6.63 -1.22
CA GLY A 271 13.39 7.98 -0.84
C GLY A 271 12.23 8.79 -0.30
N ASN A 272 10.97 8.39 -0.53
CA ASN A 272 9.80 9.06 0.01
C ASN A 272 9.90 10.60 -0.21
N GLU A 273 10.29 11.00 -1.43
CA GLU A 273 10.50 12.39 -1.88
C GLU A 273 11.66 13.15 -1.20
N ALA A 274 12.71 12.44 -0.78
CA ALA A 274 13.84 13.03 -0.06
C ALA A 274 14.69 14.01 -0.90
N TYR A 275 14.77 13.83 -2.22
CA TYR A 275 15.60 14.66 -3.10
C TYR A 275 14.78 15.73 -3.83
N ARG A 276 15.28 16.97 -3.79
CA ARG A 276 14.73 18.13 -4.52
C ARG A 276 15.61 18.60 -5.67
N ASP A 277 16.71 17.89 -5.93
CA ASP A 277 17.66 18.21 -6.99
C ASP A 277 18.04 16.94 -7.73
N LEU A 278 17.86 16.95 -9.05
CA LEU A 278 18.11 15.81 -9.93
C LEU A 278 19.59 15.44 -9.98
N GLY A 279 20.48 16.42 -9.93
CA GLY A 279 21.93 16.23 -9.95
C GLY A 279 22.43 15.59 -8.66
N ALA A 280 21.92 16.02 -7.51
CA ALA A 280 22.23 15.46 -6.21
C ALA A 280 21.78 13.99 -6.12
N PHE A 281 20.58 13.66 -6.62
CA PHE A 281 20.12 12.28 -6.65
C PHE A 281 20.95 11.42 -7.62
N ALA A 282 21.24 11.92 -8.82
CA ALA A 282 22.13 11.20 -9.75
C ALA A 282 23.52 10.97 -9.16
N GLY A 283 24.08 11.97 -8.45
CA GLY A 283 25.34 11.85 -7.73
C GLY A 283 25.29 10.84 -6.59
N PHE A 284 24.16 10.75 -5.86
CA PHE A 284 23.96 9.71 -4.85
C PHE A 284 23.99 8.31 -5.46
N VAL A 285 23.33 8.07 -6.60
CA VAL A 285 23.35 6.77 -7.28
C VAL A 285 24.77 6.42 -7.75
N ASP A 286 25.50 7.38 -8.30
CA ASP A 286 26.92 7.20 -8.69
C ASP A 286 27.79 6.85 -7.46
N HIS A 287 27.54 7.50 -6.31
CA HIS A 287 28.28 7.26 -5.08
C HIS A 287 27.94 5.91 -4.44
N LEU A 288 26.66 5.50 -4.46
CA LEU A 288 26.20 4.22 -3.95
C LEU A 288 26.84 3.03 -4.68
N GLU A 289 26.89 3.10 -6.01
CA GLU A 289 27.54 2.08 -6.83
C GLU A 289 29.02 1.91 -6.48
N ALA A 290 29.72 3.03 -6.24
CA ALA A 290 31.14 3.02 -5.89
C ALA A 290 31.42 2.52 -4.46
N GLU A 291 30.65 2.96 -3.47
CA GLU A 291 30.94 2.73 -2.05
C GLU A 291 30.30 1.45 -1.48
N ALA A 292 29.25 0.94 -2.11
CA ALA A 292 28.55 -0.27 -1.68
C ALA A 292 28.16 -1.17 -2.86
N PRO A 293 29.12 -1.60 -3.72
CA PRO A 293 28.83 -2.35 -4.94
C PRO A 293 28.05 -3.65 -4.68
N GLY A 294 28.35 -4.35 -3.59
CA GLY A 294 27.61 -5.57 -3.22
C GLY A 294 26.12 -5.32 -2.96
N LEU A 295 25.77 -4.24 -2.24
CA LEU A 295 24.37 -3.87 -2.04
C LEU A 295 23.76 -3.36 -3.35
N PHE A 296 24.53 -2.58 -4.12
CA PHE A 296 24.09 -2.06 -5.41
C PHE A 296 23.74 -3.18 -6.39
N ASP A 297 24.52 -4.27 -6.46
CA ASP A 297 24.21 -5.41 -7.31
C ASP A 297 22.90 -6.11 -6.92
N HIS A 298 22.56 -6.13 -5.62
CA HIS A 298 21.31 -6.71 -5.11
C HIS A 298 20.14 -5.69 -5.07
N LEU A 299 20.37 -4.45 -5.50
CA LEU A 299 19.35 -3.41 -5.57
C LEU A 299 18.45 -3.64 -6.80
N LEU A 300 17.17 -3.92 -6.56
CA LEU A 300 16.16 -4.13 -7.60
C LEU A 300 15.73 -2.81 -8.25
N PHE A 301 15.39 -1.81 -7.43
CA PHE A 301 14.94 -0.49 -7.90
C PHE A 301 14.98 0.55 -6.77
N ILE A 302 14.84 1.82 -7.16
CA ILE A 302 14.69 2.97 -6.25
C ILE A 302 13.29 3.56 -6.42
N GLU A 303 12.53 3.57 -5.33
CA GLU A 303 11.15 4.05 -5.23
C GLU A 303 11.12 5.51 -4.80
N GLN A 304 10.37 6.32 -5.55
CA GLN A 304 10.07 7.73 -5.32
C GLN A 304 11.20 8.54 -4.63
N PRO A 305 12.39 8.63 -5.25
CA PRO A 305 13.49 9.39 -4.68
C PRO A 305 13.24 10.90 -4.71
N LEU A 306 12.53 11.38 -5.74
CA LEU A 306 12.31 12.78 -6.05
C LEU A 306 10.91 13.25 -5.64
N THR A 307 10.74 14.55 -5.43
CA THR A 307 9.42 15.15 -5.20
C THR A 307 8.44 14.88 -6.35
N ARG A 308 7.13 14.88 -6.07
CA ARG A 308 6.10 14.72 -7.11
C ARG A 308 6.26 15.71 -8.27
N GLU A 309 6.61 16.96 -7.95
CA GLU A 309 6.87 18.03 -8.93
C GLU A 309 7.93 17.64 -9.97
N LEU A 310 9.08 17.10 -9.51
CA LEU A 310 10.15 16.66 -10.40
C LEU A 310 9.84 15.32 -11.07
N THR A 311 9.01 14.49 -10.44
CA THR A 311 8.75 13.11 -10.89
C THR A 311 7.96 13.05 -12.19
N LEU A 312 7.09 14.03 -12.46
CA LEU A 312 6.26 14.06 -13.67
C LEU A 312 6.66 15.20 -14.64
N ASP A 313 7.70 15.98 -14.31
CA ASP A 313 8.20 17.04 -15.17
C ASP A 313 8.95 16.44 -16.39
N PRO A 314 8.51 16.70 -17.64
CA PRO A 314 9.24 16.31 -18.84
C PRO A 314 10.70 16.77 -18.88
N ALA A 315 11.04 17.89 -18.23
CA ALA A 315 12.42 18.40 -18.15
C ALA A 315 13.35 17.48 -17.33
N SER A 316 12.81 16.61 -16.49
CA SER A 316 13.59 15.62 -15.72
C SER A 316 14.14 14.48 -16.59
N LYS A 317 13.58 14.26 -17.80
CA LYS A 317 13.87 13.10 -18.67
C LYS A 317 15.37 12.81 -18.88
N PRO A 318 16.26 13.78 -19.17
CA PRO A 318 17.68 13.49 -19.35
C PRO A 318 18.34 12.92 -18.08
N TRP A 319 17.93 13.40 -16.90
CA TRP A 319 18.42 12.91 -15.62
C TRP A 319 17.86 11.53 -15.29
N ILE A 320 16.55 11.34 -15.47
CA ILE A 320 15.89 10.05 -15.27
C ILE A 320 16.50 8.99 -16.18
N ALA A 321 16.77 9.30 -17.45
CA ALA A 321 17.45 8.38 -18.37
C ALA A 321 18.88 8.03 -17.91
N LYS A 322 19.65 9.02 -17.44
CA LYS A 322 21.00 8.79 -16.87
C LYS A 322 20.96 7.83 -15.68
N ILE A 323 20.01 8.02 -14.76
CA ILE A 323 19.88 7.19 -13.55
C ILE A 323 19.37 5.80 -13.91
N SER A 324 18.34 5.72 -14.75
CA SER A 324 17.68 4.48 -15.14
C SER A 324 18.58 3.56 -15.97
N ALA A 325 19.65 4.11 -16.58
CA ALA A 325 20.71 3.30 -17.19
C ALA A 325 21.49 2.45 -16.17
N LYS A 326 21.42 2.79 -14.87
CA LYS A 326 22.08 2.05 -13.79
C LYS A 326 21.09 1.25 -12.95
N LYS A 327 19.99 1.88 -12.54
CA LYS A 327 18.95 1.26 -11.68
C LYS A 327 17.57 1.78 -12.02
N SER A 328 16.62 0.85 -12.09
CA SER A 328 15.21 1.14 -12.35
C SER A 328 14.63 2.08 -11.29
N LEU A 329 13.81 3.02 -11.75
CA LEU A 329 13.06 3.94 -10.90
C LEU A 329 11.56 3.60 -10.93
N VAL A 330 10.93 3.73 -9.77
CA VAL A 330 9.50 3.48 -9.58
C VAL A 330 8.83 4.69 -8.96
N ILE A 331 7.65 5.07 -9.47
CA ILE A 331 6.82 6.09 -8.82
C ILE A 331 5.96 5.46 -7.72
N ASP A 332 5.75 6.20 -6.63
CA ASP A 332 4.85 5.82 -5.54
C ASP A 332 3.95 7.00 -5.17
N GLU A 333 4.47 7.98 -4.44
CA GLU A 333 3.72 9.20 -4.10
C GLU A 333 3.19 9.97 -5.31
N ALA A 334 3.96 10.03 -6.42
CA ALA A 334 3.52 10.72 -7.63
C ALA A 334 2.38 10.00 -8.37
N ASP A 335 2.05 8.77 -7.99
CA ASP A 335 1.01 7.97 -8.60
C ASP A 335 -0.40 8.34 -8.07
N GLY A 336 -0.75 9.62 -8.13
CA GLY A 336 -2.07 10.12 -7.70
C GLY A 336 -3.15 10.05 -8.79
N GLU A 337 -2.79 10.35 -10.03
CA GLU A 337 -3.71 10.41 -11.18
C GLU A 337 -3.75 9.08 -11.95
N LEU A 338 -4.83 8.78 -12.69
CA LEU A 338 -4.91 7.57 -13.50
C LEU A 338 -3.85 7.51 -14.62
N SER A 339 -3.39 8.67 -15.12
CA SER A 339 -2.35 8.74 -16.14
C SER A 339 -0.91 8.68 -15.61
N ALA A 340 -0.71 8.78 -14.29
CA ALA A 340 0.61 9.07 -13.72
C ALA A 340 1.69 8.06 -14.12
N PHE A 341 1.37 6.75 -14.18
CA PHE A 341 2.35 5.75 -14.64
C PHE A 341 2.69 5.90 -16.13
N ARG A 342 1.71 6.15 -17.00
CA ARG A 342 1.95 6.41 -18.43
C ARG A 342 2.87 7.62 -18.61
N ASP A 343 2.60 8.69 -17.87
CA ASP A 343 3.33 9.95 -17.97
C ASP A 343 4.77 9.80 -17.41
N ALA A 344 4.94 9.07 -16.29
CA ALA A 344 6.25 8.74 -15.73
C ALA A 344 7.07 7.79 -16.65
N HIS A 345 6.42 6.82 -17.28
CA HIS A 345 7.08 5.94 -18.24
C HIS A 345 7.65 6.72 -19.43
N ALA A 346 6.93 7.74 -19.93
CA ALA A 346 7.36 8.57 -21.06
C ALA A 346 8.68 9.36 -20.81
N ILE A 347 9.05 9.55 -19.55
CA ILE A 347 10.29 10.22 -19.13
C ILE A 347 11.36 9.25 -18.61
N GLY A 348 11.07 7.95 -18.55
CA GLY A 348 12.05 6.88 -18.31
C GLY A 348 11.86 6.08 -17.02
N TYR A 349 10.78 6.26 -16.25
CA TYR A 349 10.48 5.37 -15.12
C TYR A 349 10.09 3.97 -15.62
N ALA A 350 10.54 2.95 -14.88
CA ALA A 350 10.32 1.54 -15.20
C ALA A 350 9.05 0.98 -14.54
N GLY A 351 8.55 1.61 -13.48
CA GLY A 351 7.39 1.05 -12.78
C GLY A 351 6.62 2.01 -11.91
N THR A 352 5.53 1.48 -11.37
CA THR A 352 4.71 2.09 -10.32
C THR A 352 4.40 1.03 -9.25
N SER A 353 3.69 1.42 -8.19
CA SER A 353 3.26 0.51 -7.12
C SER A 353 1.77 0.21 -7.14
N HIS A 354 1.43 -1.05 -6.85
CA HIS A 354 0.14 -1.39 -6.28
C HIS A 354 0.15 -1.01 -4.79
N LYS A 355 -0.86 -0.23 -4.40
CA LYS A 355 -1.31 -0.08 -3.02
C LYS A 355 -2.84 -0.08 -3.05
N ASN A 356 -3.47 -0.79 -2.12
CA ASN A 356 -4.93 -0.75 -1.94
C ASN A 356 -5.50 0.67 -1.98
N CYS A 357 -4.84 1.59 -1.32
CA CYS A 357 -5.25 2.97 -1.18
C CYS A 357 -5.17 3.81 -2.47
N LYS A 358 -4.61 3.30 -3.58
CA LYS A 358 -4.56 4.00 -4.87
C LYS A 358 -5.64 3.56 -5.86
N GLY A 359 -6.38 2.50 -5.52
CA GLY A 359 -7.43 1.92 -6.37
C GLY A 359 -6.98 0.64 -7.06
N PHE A 360 -7.89 -0.33 -7.11
CA PHE A 360 -7.63 -1.63 -7.72
C PHE A 360 -7.77 -1.57 -9.24
N TYR A 361 -8.75 -0.84 -9.76
CA TYR A 361 -8.86 -0.61 -11.21
C TYR A 361 -7.63 0.08 -11.77
N LYS A 362 -7.12 1.10 -11.08
CA LYS A 362 -5.85 1.74 -11.42
C LYS A 362 -4.70 0.72 -11.49
N SER A 363 -4.64 -0.20 -10.52
CA SER A 363 -3.63 -1.25 -10.50
C SER A 363 -3.77 -2.24 -11.67
N LEU A 364 -4.99 -2.60 -12.06
CA LEU A 364 -5.26 -3.41 -13.25
C LEU A 364 -4.85 -2.69 -14.54
N MET A 365 -5.13 -1.39 -14.64
CA MET A 365 -4.71 -0.57 -15.78
C MET A 365 -3.19 -0.46 -15.86
N ASN A 366 -2.51 -0.22 -14.73
CA ASN A 366 -1.06 -0.19 -14.68
C ASN A 366 -0.44 -1.54 -15.08
N ARG A 367 -1.05 -2.67 -14.68
CA ARG A 367 -0.62 -4.00 -15.15
C ARG A 367 -0.83 -4.18 -16.65
N ALA A 368 -1.94 -3.70 -17.19
CA ALA A 368 -2.22 -3.74 -18.63
C ALA A 368 -1.22 -2.88 -19.42
N LEU A 369 -0.86 -1.70 -18.90
CA LEU A 369 0.20 -0.85 -19.45
C LEU A 369 1.56 -1.55 -19.44
N CYS A 370 1.91 -2.26 -18.37
CA CYS A 370 3.16 -3.04 -18.33
C CYS A 370 3.21 -4.04 -19.49
N HIS A 371 2.17 -4.87 -19.65
CA HIS A 371 2.11 -5.82 -20.78
C HIS A 371 2.12 -5.12 -22.14
N PHE A 372 1.48 -3.96 -22.26
CA PHE A 372 1.48 -3.20 -23.50
C PHE A 372 2.89 -2.74 -23.88
N TYR A 373 3.65 -2.14 -22.95
CA TYR A 373 5.01 -1.67 -23.22
C TYR A 373 6.00 -2.82 -23.39
N GLU A 374 5.88 -3.90 -22.61
CA GLU A 374 6.65 -5.14 -22.80
C GLU A 374 6.46 -5.68 -24.23
N ASN A 375 5.21 -5.81 -24.71
CA ASN A 375 4.92 -6.36 -26.03
C ASN A 375 5.26 -5.40 -27.18
N ARG A 376 5.11 -4.09 -26.97
CA ARG A 376 5.36 -3.07 -28.01
C ARG A 376 6.86 -2.85 -28.23
N ASP A 377 7.61 -2.68 -27.14
CA ASP A 377 8.99 -2.18 -27.20
C ASP A 377 10.01 -3.10 -26.52
N GLY A 378 9.58 -4.22 -25.92
CA GLY A 378 10.47 -5.06 -25.10
C GLY A 378 10.90 -4.35 -23.80
N ALA A 379 10.11 -3.38 -23.33
CA ALA A 379 10.46 -2.59 -22.16
C ALA A 379 10.48 -3.45 -20.89
N ASP A 380 11.51 -3.27 -20.05
CA ASP A 380 11.56 -3.85 -18.71
C ASP A 380 10.74 -2.95 -17.76
N VAL A 381 9.43 -3.19 -17.74
CA VAL A 381 8.47 -2.43 -16.93
C VAL A 381 7.71 -3.32 -15.97
N PHE A 382 7.40 -2.81 -14.79
CA PHE A 382 6.80 -3.65 -13.75
C PHE A 382 5.93 -2.89 -12.76
N LEU A 383 5.14 -3.68 -12.01
CA LEU A 383 4.35 -3.23 -10.88
C LEU A 383 4.93 -3.86 -9.60
N THR A 384 5.19 -3.05 -8.59
CA THR A 384 5.65 -3.53 -7.27
C THR A 384 4.52 -3.48 -6.24
N GLY A 385 4.50 -4.40 -5.28
CA GLY A 385 3.50 -4.41 -4.20
C GLY A 385 4.00 -3.65 -2.98
N GLU A 386 3.46 -2.48 -2.69
CA GLU A 386 3.90 -1.62 -1.58
C GLU A 386 2.83 -1.55 -0.46
N ASP A 387 3.22 -1.15 0.75
CA ASP A 387 2.36 -1.23 1.93
C ASP A 387 2.11 0.17 2.52
N LEU A 388 0.96 0.34 3.17
CA LEU A 388 0.63 1.51 3.99
C LEU A 388 0.38 1.09 5.46
N SER A 389 1.21 0.17 5.94
CA SER A 389 1.05 -0.50 7.23
C SER A 389 -0.31 -1.16 7.37
N LEU A 390 -0.69 -1.93 6.35
CA LEU A 390 -1.93 -2.68 6.27
C LEU A 390 -2.05 -3.63 7.46
N MET A 391 -3.15 -3.50 8.17
CA MET A 391 -3.50 -4.37 9.29
C MET A 391 -4.57 -5.36 8.86
N PRO A 392 -4.58 -6.57 9.43
CA PRO A 392 -5.73 -7.45 9.37
C PRO A 392 -6.99 -6.79 9.95
N ILE A 393 -8.20 -7.21 9.57
CA ILE A 393 -8.49 -8.30 8.63
C ILE A 393 -8.46 -7.77 7.20
N VAL A 394 -9.33 -6.80 6.92
CA VAL A 394 -9.69 -6.39 5.55
C VAL A 394 -8.53 -5.79 4.74
N PRO A 395 -7.80 -4.74 5.20
CA PRO A 395 -6.74 -4.14 4.42
C PRO A 395 -5.67 -5.16 3.97
N LEU A 396 -5.17 -5.98 4.91
CA LEU A 396 -4.12 -6.96 4.59
C LEU A 396 -4.62 -8.07 3.65
N HIS A 397 -5.84 -8.56 3.89
CA HIS A 397 -6.44 -9.63 3.06
C HIS A 397 -6.69 -9.19 1.63
N GLN A 398 -7.26 -8.00 1.45
CA GLN A 398 -7.50 -7.44 0.12
C GLN A 398 -6.20 -7.21 -0.65
N ASP A 399 -5.14 -6.75 0.02
CA ASP A 399 -3.86 -6.53 -0.64
C ASP A 399 -3.27 -7.85 -1.17
N PHE A 400 -3.21 -8.90 -0.35
CA PHE A 400 -2.72 -10.21 -0.82
C PHE A 400 -3.57 -10.80 -1.95
N ALA A 401 -4.90 -10.62 -1.91
CA ALA A 401 -5.77 -11.04 -2.99
C ALA A 401 -5.49 -10.26 -4.29
N ALA A 402 -5.28 -8.93 -4.19
CA ALA A 402 -4.95 -8.08 -5.33
C ALA A 402 -3.58 -8.43 -5.93
N LEU A 403 -2.54 -8.55 -5.10
CA LEU A 403 -1.20 -8.99 -5.52
C LEU A 403 -1.24 -10.35 -6.23
N GLY A 404 -2.11 -11.26 -5.75
CA GLY A 404 -2.31 -12.58 -6.33
C GLY A 404 -2.82 -12.54 -7.76
N VAL A 405 -3.78 -11.66 -8.03
CA VAL A 405 -4.30 -11.40 -9.38
C VAL A 405 -3.26 -10.70 -10.25
N LEU A 406 -2.57 -9.69 -9.70
CA LEU A 406 -1.59 -8.88 -10.42
C LEU A 406 -0.29 -9.65 -10.74
N GLY A 407 -0.12 -10.86 -10.19
CA GLY A 407 1.04 -11.71 -10.44
C GLY A 407 2.32 -11.23 -9.77
N ILE A 408 2.21 -10.39 -8.74
CA ILE A 408 3.37 -9.82 -8.03
C ILE A 408 3.99 -10.87 -7.10
N GLU A 409 5.31 -11.01 -7.10
CA GLU A 409 6.00 -12.08 -6.35
C GLU A 409 6.43 -11.67 -4.94
N HIS A 410 6.77 -10.39 -4.76
CA HIS A 410 7.24 -9.85 -3.49
C HIS A 410 6.55 -8.54 -3.16
N CYS A 411 6.34 -8.28 -1.87
CA CYS A 411 5.63 -7.09 -1.43
C CYS A 411 6.23 -6.51 -0.14
N GLU A 412 6.17 -5.19 0.01
CA GLU A 412 6.42 -4.54 1.30
C GLU A 412 5.43 -5.08 2.32
N ARG A 413 5.91 -5.37 3.54
CA ARG A 413 5.04 -5.46 4.71
C ARG A 413 5.74 -4.80 5.88
N ASN A 414 5.08 -3.83 6.47
CA ASN A 414 5.61 -3.12 7.64
C ASN A 414 4.60 -3.07 8.80
N GLY A 415 3.30 -3.31 8.55
CA GLY A 415 2.28 -3.37 9.60
C GLY A 415 2.59 -4.40 10.70
N HIS A 416 3.06 -5.59 10.31
CA HIS A 416 3.42 -6.68 11.23
C HIS A 416 4.66 -6.40 12.09
N HIS A 417 5.50 -5.45 11.67
CA HIS A 417 6.70 -5.04 12.40
C HIS A 417 6.31 -4.12 13.57
N TYR A 418 5.37 -3.19 13.32
CA TYR A 418 5.05 -2.11 14.27
C TYR A 418 3.85 -2.39 15.18
N SER A 419 3.02 -3.38 14.84
CA SER A 419 1.85 -3.75 15.65
C SER A 419 2.08 -5.11 16.30
N TYR A 420 1.65 -5.25 17.55
CA TYR A 420 1.78 -6.51 18.30
C TYR A 420 0.71 -7.51 17.82
N GLY A 421 1.07 -8.29 16.81
CA GLY A 421 0.19 -9.32 16.24
C GLY A 421 -1.17 -8.76 15.81
N LEU A 422 -2.24 -9.44 16.25
CA LEU A 422 -3.63 -9.05 16.00
C LEU A 422 -4.27 -8.39 17.23
N SER A 423 -3.51 -7.71 18.08
CA SER A 423 -3.96 -7.15 19.37
C SER A 423 -5.21 -6.26 19.28
N HIS A 424 -5.47 -5.64 18.13
CA HIS A 424 -6.62 -4.79 17.85
C HIS A 424 -7.90 -5.55 17.47
N LEU A 425 -7.84 -6.88 17.34
CA LEU A 425 -8.99 -7.73 17.03
C LEU A 425 -9.64 -8.29 18.30
N THR A 426 -10.94 -8.58 18.22
CA THR A 426 -11.65 -9.27 19.30
C THR A 426 -11.16 -10.71 19.46
N LYS A 427 -11.47 -11.35 20.59
CA LYS A 427 -11.09 -12.76 20.83
C LYS A 427 -11.72 -13.68 19.79
N GLU A 428 -12.95 -13.39 19.44
CA GLU A 428 -13.74 -14.11 18.45
C GLU A 428 -13.12 -13.96 17.06
N GLU A 429 -12.76 -12.74 16.66
CA GLU A 429 -12.06 -12.49 15.39
C GLU A 429 -10.72 -13.22 15.30
N LYS A 430 -9.91 -13.18 16.36
CA LYS A 430 -8.64 -13.94 16.43
C LYS A 430 -8.85 -15.44 16.26
N ALA A 431 -9.87 -16.00 16.92
CA ALA A 431 -10.21 -17.41 16.79
C ALA A 431 -10.66 -17.75 15.35
N MET A 432 -11.42 -16.86 14.70
CA MET A 432 -11.81 -17.01 13.30
C MET A 432 -10.59 -16.94 12.37
N MET A 433 -9.64 -16.02 12.59
CA MET A 433 -8.41 -15.93 11.78
C MET A 433 -7.60 -17.24 11.82
N LEU A 434 -7.44 -17.84 12.99
CA LEU A 434 -6.73 -19.13 13.12
C LEU A 434 -7.48 -20.30 12.48
N ARG A 435 -8.82 -20.30 12.55
CA ARG A 435 -9.66 -21.35 11.95
C ARG A 435 -9.71 -21.25 10.43
N ASP A 436 -9.95 -20.05 9.93
CA ASP A 436 -10.27 -19.81 8.52
C ASP A 436 -9.02 -19.58 7.65
N HIS A 437 -7.92 -19.12 8.27
CA HIS A 437 -6.68 -18.78 7.58
C HIS A 437 -5.44 -19.37 8.30
N PRO A 438 -5.38 -20.70 8.53
CA PRO A 438 -4.28 -21.35 9.24
C PRO A 438 -2.95 -21.32 8.48
N ASP A 439 -2.98 -21.02 7.18
CA ASP A 439 -1.80 -20.78 6.35
C ASP A 439 -1.21 -19.37 6.56
N LEU A 440 -2.07 -18.38 6.81
CA LEU A 440 -1.73 -16.96 6.92
C LEU A 440 -1.38 -16.53 8.35
N TYR A 441 -1.98 -17.16 9.37
CA TYR A 441 -1.79 -16.77 10.76
C TYR A 441 -1.32 -17.91 11.65
N VAL A 442 -0.49 -17.56 12.64
CA VAL A 442 0.05 -18.49 13.64
C VAL A 442 -0.15 -17.92 15.04
N LYS A 443 -0.51 -18.78 15.99
CA LYS A 443 -0.57 -18.41 17.40
C LYS A 443 0.82 -18.54 18.02
N ARG A 444 1.27 -17.50 18.72
CA ARG A 444 2.49 -17.51 19.54
C ARG A 444 2.14 -16.98 20.92
N HIS A 445 2.40 -17.77 21.95
CA HIS A 445 1.94 -17.48 23.31
C HIS A 445 0.43 -17.23 23.37
N ASP A 446 0.00 -16.03 23.77
CA ASP A 446 -1.39 -15.59 23.93
C ASP A 446 -1.92 -14.76 22.76
N GLU A 447 -1.09 -14.46 21.75
CA GLU A 447 -1.43 -13.60 20.62
C GLU A 447 -1.31 -14.32 19.27
N VAL A 448 -1.96 -13.76 18.24
CA VAL A 448 -1.95 -14.23 16.86
C VAL A 448 -1.09 -13.31 16.00
N PHE A 449 -0.25 -13.87 15.14
CA PHE A 449 0.68 -13.13 14.30
C PHE A 449 0.54 -13.57 12.84
N LEU A 450 0.95 -12.68 11.93
CA LEU A 450 1.19 -13.04 10.53
C LEU A 450 2.24 -14.15 10.47
N ASN A 451 1.93 -15.23 9.75
CA ASN A 451 2.80 -16.39 9.63
C ASN A 451 3.84 -16.18 8.52
N ILE A 452 4.99 -15.62 8.90
CA ILE A 452 6.14 -15.49 8.00
C ILE A 452 7.08 -16.66 8.21
N VAL A 453 7.33 -17.42 7.15
CA VAL A 453 8.21 -18.60 7.16
C VAL A 453 9.17 -18.49 5.97
N ASN A 454 10.48 -18.53 6.27
CA ASN A 454 11.56 -18.45 5.28
C ASN A 454 11.43 -17.23 4.34
N GLY A 455 11.02 -16.10 4.89
CA GLY A 455 10.82 -14.83 4.20
C GLY A 455 9.55 -14.75 3.38
N SER A 456 8.62 -15.69 3.55
CA SER A 456 7.39 -15.78 2.75
C SER A 456 6.14 -15.89 3.60
N VAL A 457 5.03 -15.42 3.04
CA VAL A 457 3.67 -15.59 3.58
C VAL A 457 2.84 -16.40 2.61
N SER A 458 2.12 -17.40 3.13
CA SER A 458 1.12 -18.17 2.38
C SER A 458 -0.28 -17.64 2.68
N CYS A 459 -1.11 -17.51 1.65
CA CYS A 459 -2.46 -16.94 1.75
C CYS A 459 -3.44 -17.59 0.76
N ALA A 460 -3.29 -18.90 0.54
CA ALA A 460 -4.20 -19.68 -0.29
C ALA A 460 -5.63 -19.67 0.28
N SER A 461 -5.78 -19.55 1.59
CA SER A 461 -7.09 -19.40 2.25
C SER A 461 -7.85 -18.12 1.90
N LEU A 462 -7.20 -17.14 1.26
CA LEU A 462 -7.86 -15.93 0.76
C LEU A 462 -8.57 -16.13 -0.58
N GLN A 463 -8.44 -17.30 -1.22
CA GLN A 463 -9.13 -17.63 -2.46
C GLN A 463 -10.58 -18.08 -2.18
N VAL A 464 -11.36 -17.15 -1.63
CA VAL A 464 -12.76 -17.31 -1.22
C VAL A 464 -13.65 -16.29 -1.93
N PRO A 465 -14.97 -16.51 -2.00
CA PRO A 465 -15.91 -15.52 -2.53
C PRO A 465 -15.70 -14.13 -1.92
N GLY A 466 -15.63 -13.11 -2.80
CA GLY A 466 -15.26 -11.75 -2.41
C GLY A 466 -13.81 -11.36 -2.76
N PHE A 467 -13.39 -10.24 -2.21
CA PHE A 467 -12.06 -9.68 -2.33
C PHE A 467 -11.16 -10.15 -1.18
N GLY A 468 -11.02 -11.47 -1.04
CA GLY A 468 -10.11 -12.10 -0.07
C GLY A 468 -10.58 -12.08 1.39
N VAL A 469 -11.72 -11.47 1.72
CA VAL A 469 -12.22 -11.38 3.09
C VAL A 469 -13.29 -12.44 3.34
N LYS A 470 -12.93 -13.57 3.94
CA LYS A 470 -13.92 -14.60 4.29
C LYS A 470 -14.86 -14.14 5.41
N THR A 471 -14.26 -13.61 6.47
CA THR A 471 -14.94 -13.24 7.71
C THR A 471 -15.08 -11.73 7.75
N LEU A 472 -16.34 -11.25 7.71
CA LEU A 472 -16.61 -9.84 7.87
C LEU A 472 -16.17 -9.38 9.29
N PRO A 473 -15.61 -8.18 9.42
CA PRO A 473 -15.23 -7.63 10.71
C PRO A 473 -16.42 -7.53 11.68
N ASP A 474 -16.14 -7.61 12.97
CA ASP A 474 -17.10 -7.24 14.00
C ASP A 474 -17.28 -5.71 14.00
N TRP A 475 -18.35 -5.26 13.34
CA TRP A 475 -18.72 -3.86 13.24
C TRP A 475 -19.12 -3.25 14.60
N SER A 476 -19.54 -4.07 15.57
CA SER A 476 -19.91 -3.60 16.92
C SER A 476 -18.69 -3.28 17.78
N ALA A 477 -17.53 -3.79 17.42
CA ALA A 477 -16.24 -3.52 18.06
C ALA A 477 -15.52 -2.29 17.45
N MET A 478 -16.22 -1.46 16.68
CA MET A 478 -15.68 -0.28 16.02
C MET A 478 -16.51 0.96 16.34
N GLU A 479 -15.94 2.12 16.10
CA GLU A 479 -16.62 3.40 16.25
C GLU A 479 -16.98 3.97 14.88
N PRO A 480 -18.16 4.59 14.71
CA PRO A 480 -18.44 5.39 13.52
C PRO A 480 -17.34 6.44 13.31
N MET A 481 -16.88 6.60 12.07
CA MET A 481 -15.73 7.43 11.74
C MET A 481 -15.84 8.87 12.26
N GLN A 482 -17.03 9.47 12.12
CA GLN A 482 -17.30 10.83 12.63
C GLN A 482 -17.23 10.90 14.17
N SER A 483 -17.83 9.93 14.87
CA SER A 483 -17.79 9.89 16.33
C SER A 483 -16.37 9.71 16.86
N TRP A 484 -15.56 8.90 16.18
CA TRP A 484 -14.17 8.67 16.53
C TRP A 484 -13.32 9.94 16.36
N ILE A 485 -13.48 10.67 15.25
CA ILE A 485 -12.73 11.93 15.04
C ILE A 485 -13.14 12.98 16.07
N ASP A 486 -14.43 13.14 16.35
CA ASP A 486 -14.94 14.15 17.30
C ASP A 486 -14.46 13.88 18.73
N SER A 487 -14.34 12.59 19.11
CA SER A 487 -13.95 12.19 20.46
C SER A 487 -12.43 12.23 20.69
N ASN A 488 -11.64 11.82 19.69
CA ASN A 488 -10.18 11.67 19.85
C ASN A 488 -9.41 12.91 19.38
N TYR A 489 -10.03 13.73 18.53
CA TYR A 489 -9.45 14.94 17.97
C TYR A 489 -10.52 16.03 18.00
N PRO A 490 -10.83 16.63 19.16
CA PRO A 490 -11.80 17.73 19.24
C PRO A 490 -11.28 18.99 18.52
N ALA A 491 -12.20 19.88 18.15
CA ALA A 491 -11.91 21.11 17.39
C ALA A 491 -11.15 22.17 18.19
#